data_AF-A0A967HDB9-F1
#
_entry.id   AF-A0A967HDB9-F1
#
_cell.length_a   1.000
_cell.length_b   1.000
_cell.length_c   1.000
_cell.angle_alpha   90.00
_cell.angle_beta   90.00
_cell.angle_gamma   90.00
#
_symmetry.space_group_name_H-M   'P 1'
#
loop_
_entity.id
_entity.type
_entity.pdbx_description
1 polymer ?
#
loop_
_entity_poly.entity_id
_entity_poly.type
_entity_poly.pdbx_seq_one_letter_code
_entity_poly.pdbx_strand_id
1 'polypeptide(L)'
;AAKLDPNNQPAREGLLKIQQQELLKVQFEIRKKRFKEARAMLNELQGWFGKTPSINNSWESLTHAIEDSLPKIDRLAYGDLEIKSLNVTLPSILKPVRNLYFGFAYKNLPARKNQVDAYLTDATGQVTIAHKTLTLQHTEGEHFGNLLLPITEMQDGRYKLVLLLDGKPLQQASLYIDIQP
;
A
#
# COMPACT_ATOMS: atom_id res chain seq x y z
N ALA A 1 -6.07 51.22 -26.95
CA ALA A 1 -6.03 49.88 -26.33
C ALA A 1 -6.92 48.96 -27.13
N ALA A 2 -6.38 47.90 -27.75
CA ALA A 2 -7.20 46.93 -28.46
C ALA A 2 -8.11 46.22 -27.44
N LYS A 3 -9.43 46.30 -27.63
CA LYS A 3 -10.38 45.53 -26.83
C LYS A 3 -10.16 44.05 -27.17
N LEU A 4 -9.69 43.28 -26.19
CA LEU A 4 -9.68 41.83 -26.28
C LEU A 4 -11.14 41.38 -26.44
N ASP A 5 -11.46 40.74 -27.56
CA ASP A 5 -12.77 40.13 -27.76
C ASP A 5 -12.85 38.86 -26.89
N PRO A 6 -13.69 38.84 -25.84
CA PRO A 6 -13.84 37.68 -24.96
C PRO A 6 -14.34 36.43 -25.70
N ASN A 7 -14.90 36.57 -26.91
CA ASN A 7 -15.39 35.48 -27.75
C ASN A 7 -14.45 35.12 -28.91
N ASN A 8 -13.19 35.55 -28.88
CA ASN A 8 -12.19 35.14 -29.87
C ASN A 8 -11.94 33.63 -29.80
N GLN A 9 -12.60 32.88 -30.68
CA GLN A 9 -12.52 31.42 -30.74
C GLN A 9 -11.08 30.90 -30.96
N PRO A 10 -10.28 31.45 -31.89
CA PRO A 10 -8.87 31.06 -32.03
C PRO A 10 -8.05 31.20 -30.74
N ALA A 11 -8.26 32.25 -29.96
CA ALA A 11 -7.57 32.44 -28.69
C ALA A 11 -7.98 31.39 -27.64
N ARG A 12 -9.28 31.05 -27.57
CA ARG A 12 -9.78 29.98 -26.69
C ARG A 12 -9.21 28.61 -27.09
N GLU A 13 -9.19 28.29 -28.38
CA GLU A 13 -8.59 27.05 -28.89
C GLU A 13 -7.08 26.99 -28.61
N GLY A 14 -6.37 28.12 -28.76
CA GLY A 14 -4.97 28.23 -28.41
C GLY A 14 -4.70 27.95 -26.92
N LEU A 15 -5.51 28.54 -26.02
CA LEU A 15 -5.41 28.29 -24.59
C LEU A 15 -5.69 26.83 -24.23
N LEU A 16 -6.69 26.20 -24.86
CA LEU A 16 -6.98 24.78 -24.66
C LEU A 16 -5.81 23.89 -25.10
N LYS A 17 -5.17 24.19 -26.23
CA LYS A 17 -3.97 23.47 -26.70
C LYS A 17 -2.81 23.60 -25.73
N ILE A 18 -2.56 24.81 -25.20
CA ILE A 18 -1.52 25.04 -24.19
C ILE A 18 -1.83 24.23 -22.93
N GLN A 19 -3.06 24.30 -22.42
CA GLN A 19 -3.47 23.52 -21.25
C GLN A 19 -3.22 22.01 -21.46
N GLN A 20 -3.60 21.48 -22.61
CA GLN A 20 -3.38 20.06 -22.94
C GLN A 20 -1.89 19.69 -22.98
N GLN A 21 -1.05 20.53 -23.59
CA GLN A 21 0.40 20.30 -23.64
C GLN A 21 1.04 20.28 -22.25
N GLU A 22 0.65 21.19 -21.37
CA GLU A 22 1.17 21.21 -20.00
C GLU A 22 0.66 20.00 -19.19
N LEU A 23 -0.60 19.59 -19.37
CA LEU A 23 -1.12 18.37 -18.73
C LEU A 23 -0.38 17.11 -19.21
N LEU A 24 0.07 17.04 -20.46
CA LEU A 24 0.92 15.94 -20.92
C LEU A 24 2.27 15.90 -20.18
N LYS A 25 2.85 17.06 -19.85
CA LYS A 25 4.07 17.12 -19.03
C LYS A 25 3.81 16.66 -17.59
N VAL A 26 2.68 17.06 -16.99
CA VAL A 26 2.27 16.54 -15.68
C VAL A 26 2.19 15.01 -15.70
N GLN A 27 1.52 14.45 -16.70
CA GLN A 27 1.39 12.99 -16.84
C GLN A 27 2.75 12.30 -17.03
N PHE A 28 3.67 12.95 -17.73
CA PHE A 28 5.04 12.47 -17.84
C PHE A 28 5.75 12.44 -16.48
N GLU A 29 5.66 13.51 -15.68
CA GLU A 29 6.25 13.55 -14.32
C GLU A 29 5.61 12.51 -13.39
N ILE A 30 4.29 12.31 -13.45
CA ILE A 30 3.59 11.25 -12.71
C ILE A 30 4.18 9.87 -13.06
N ARG A 31 4.33 9.54 -14.35
CA ARG A 31 4.92 8.26 -14.80
C ARG A 31 6.36 8.09 -14.36
N LYS A 32 7.12 9.18 -14.23
CA LYS A 32 8.48 9.19 -13.69
C LYS A 32 8.54 9.13 -12.17
N LYS A 33 7.40 9.01 -11.48
CA LYS A 33 7.25 9.03 -10.02
C LYS A 33 7.80 10.33 -9.38
N ARG A 34 7.84 11.41 -10.15
CA ARG A 34 8.25 12.75 -9.73
C ARG A 34 7.05 13.53 -9.22
N PHE A 35 6.48 13.02 -8.12
CA PHE A 35 5.18 13.46 -7.62
C PHE A 35 5.20 14.90 -7.09
N LYS A 36 6.35 15.38 -6.60
CA LYS A 36 6.51 16.75 -6.13
C LYS A 36 6.44 17.74 -7.31
N GLU A 37 7.11 17.42 -8.40
CA GLU A 37 7.14 18.18 -9.64
C GLU A 37 5.77 18.18 -10.30
N ALA A 38 5.13 17.02 -10.43
CA ALA A 38 3.77 16.90 -10.95
C ALA A 38 2.76 17.74 -10.14
N ARG A 39 2.88 17.72 -8.80
CA ARG A 39 2.06 18.54 -7.90
C ARG A 39 2.27 20.04 -8.11
N ALA A 40 3.52 20.47 -8.25
CA ALA A 40 3.86 21.87 -8.49
C ALA A 40 3.26 22.37 -9.82
N MET A 41 3.43 21.60 -10.89
CA MET A 41 2.86 21.91 -12.21
C MET A 41 1.33 21.98 -12.18
N LEU A 42 0.65 21.07 -11.47
CA LEU A 42 -0.80 21.11 -11.33
C LEU A 42 -1.30 22.34 -10.56
N ASN A 43 -0.57 22.77 -9.53
CA ASN A 43 -0.88 24.01 -8.82
C ASN A 43 -0.76 25.24 -9.74
N GLU A 44 0.29 25.31 -10.55
CA GLU A 44 0.49 26.40 -11.54
C GLU A 44 -0.63 26.41 -12.59
N LEU A 45 -0.96 25.25 -13.16
CA LEU A 45 -2.04 25.12 -14.14
C LEU A 45 -3.40 25.49 -13.56
N GLN A 46 -3.68 25.10 -12.31
CA GLN A 46 -4.90 25.52 -11.64
C GLN A 46 -4.94 27.03 -11.39
N GLY A 47 -3.78 27.66 -11.15
CA GLY A 47 -3.66 29.11 -11.04
C GLY A 47 -3.96 29.84 -12.34
N TRP A 48 -3.52 29.32 -13.49
CA TRP A 48 -3.73 29.95 -14.80
C TRP A 48 -5.10 29.65 -15.41
N PHE A 49 -5.61 28.42 -15.27
CA PHE A 49 -6.80 27.94 -15.97
C PHE A 49 -8.00 27.67 -15.03
N GLY A 50 -7.82 27.81 -13.72
CA GLY A 50 -8.83 27.47 -12.72
C GLY A 50 -9.02 25.96 -12.56
N LYS A 51 -10.11 25.58 -11.89
CA LYS A 51 -10.48 24.17 -11.69
C LYS A 51 -11.27 23.66 -12.89
N THR A 52 -10.60 23.05 -13.85
CA THR A 52 -11.24 22.37 -14.98
C THR A 52 -11.35 20.85 -14.73
N PRO A 53 -12.27 20.13 -15.39
CA PRO A 53 -12.32 18.67 -15.30
C PRO A 53 -10.99 18.00 -15.66
N SER A 54 -10.28 18.51 -16.67
CA SER A 54 -8.97 17.97 -17.09
C SER A 54 -7.88 18.09 -16.03
N ILE A 55 -7.85 19.21 -15.28
CA ILE A 55 -6.94 19.42 -14.15
C ILE A 55 -7.32 18.52 -12.97
N ASN A 56 -8.62 18.43 -12.65
CA ASN A 56 -9.11 17.56 -11.58
C ASN A 56 -8.77 16.08 -11.83
N ASN A 57 -9.00 15.58 -13.04
CA ASN A 57 -8.65 14.21 -13.42
C ASN A 57 -7.13 13.94 -13.29
N SER A 58 -6.30 14.96 -13.53
CA SER A 58 -4.85 14.83 -13.36
C SER A 58 -4.43 14.85 -11.89
N TRP A 59 -5.15 15.57 -11.02
CA TRP A 59 -5.00 15.46 -9.56
C TRP A 59 -5.37 14.07 -9.03
N GLU A 60 -6.47 13.50 -9.52
CA GLU A 60 -6.88 12.13 -9.18
C GLU A 60 -5.82 11.12 -9.64
N SER A 61 -5.33 11.26 -10.88
CA SER A 61 -4.26 10.41 -11.42
C SER A 61 -2.96 10.52 -10.60
N LEU A 62 -2.58 11.73 -10.17
CA LEU A 62 -1.44 11.94 -9.27
C LEU A 62 -1.66 11.25 -7.93
N THR A 63 -2.86 11.38 -7.36
CA THR A 63 -3.20 10.79 -6.06
C THR A 63 -3.12 9.27 -6.10
N HIS A 64 -3.75 8.64 -7.10
CA HIS A 64 -3.66 7.20 -7.31
C HIS A 64 -2.23 6.74 -7.55
N ALA A 65 -1.44 7.46 -8.35
CA ALA A 65 -0.04 7.11 -8.57
C ALA A 65 0.82 7.21 -7.30
N ILE A 66 0.53 8.17 -6.41
CA ILE A 66 1.17 8.25 -5.09
C ILE A 66 0.78 7.05 -4.24
N GLU A 67 -0.52 6.76 -4.11
CA GLU A 67 -1.02 5.61 -3.34
C GLU A 67 -0.43 4.29 -3.82
N ASP A 68 -0.41 4.07 -5.14
CA ASP A 68 0.17 2.88 -5.78
C ASP A 68 1.68 2.78 -5.62
N SER A 69 2.37 3.86 -5.27
CA SER A 69 3.81 3.87 -5.01
C SER A 69 4.16 3.57 -3.55
N LEU A 70 3.18 3.56 -2.64
CA LEU A 70 3.42 3.30 -1.23
C LEU A 70 3.78 1.82 -1.00
N PRO A 71 4.66 1.54 -0.01
CA PRO A 71 4.91 0.18 0.47
C PRO A 71 3.60 -0.50 0.87
N LYS A 72 3.36 -1.70 0.37
CA LYS A 72 2.13 -2.45 0.69
C LYS A 72 2.33 -3.96 0.68
N ILE A 73 1.43 -4.64 1.38
CA ILE A 73 1.27 -6.08 1.35
C ILE A 73 -0.09 -6.39 0.72
N ASP A 74 -0.07 -6.92 -0.50
CA ASP A 74 -1.28 -7.15 -1.31
C ASP A 74 -2.04 -8.40 -0.87
N ARG A 75 -1.32 -9.42 -0.40
CA ARG A 75 -1.88 -10.71 -0.01
C ARG A 75 -1.16 -11.23 1.22
N LEU A 76 -1.91 -11.84 2.13
CA LEU A 76 -1.43 -12.46 3.35
C LEU A 76 -2.13 -13.81 3.51
N ALA A 77 -1.34 -14.86 3.72
CA ALA A 77 -1.80 -16.18 4.06
C ALA A 77 -1.20 -16.64 5.38
N TYR A 78 -1.93 -17.45 6.14
CA TYR A 78 -1.49 -18.02 7.41
C TYR A 78 -2.13 -19.40 7.62
N GLY A 79 -1.48 -20.22 8.45
CA GLY A 79 -1.88 -21.60 8.64
C GLY A 79 -1.08 -22.31 9.74
N ASP A 80 -1.62 -23.45 10.16
CA ASP A 80 -0.98 -24.41 11.06
C ASP A 80 -0.01 -25.37 10.33
N LEU A 81 -0.07 -25.38 9.01
CA LEU A 81 0.83 -26.11 8.11
C LEU A 81 1.72 -25.17 7.31
N GLU A 82 2.87 -25.68 6.87
CA GLU A 82 3.83 -24.93 6.07
C GLU A 82 3.20 -24.40 4.77
N ILE A 83 3.31 -23.09 4.54
CA ILE A 83 2.80 -22.39 3.37
C ILE A 83 3.92 -22.23 2.34
N LYS A 84 3.71 -22.74 1.13
CA LYS A 84 4.66 -22.66 0.00
C LYS A 84 4.15 -21.81 -1.17
N SER A 85 2.93 -21.30 -1.06
CA SER A 85 2.25 -20.48 -2.07
C SER A 85 1.19 -19.62 -1.39
N LEU A 86 0.89 -18.46 -1.96
CA LEU A 86 -0.18 -17.58 -1.47
C LEU A 86 -1.57 -17.97 -1.97
N ASN A 87 -1.66 -18.90 -2.93
CA ASN A 87 -2.93 -19.42 -3.43
C ASN A 87 -3.39 -20.58 -2.54
N VAL A 88 -3.68 -20.28 -1.28
CA VAL A 88 -4.14 -21.26 -0.28
C VAL A 88 -5.49 -20.87 0.28
N THR A 89 -6.29 -21.87 0.62
CA THR A 89 -7.52 -21.66 1.40
C THR A 89 -7.13 -21.37 2.84
N LEU A 90 -7.50 -20.20 3.34
CA LEU A 90 -7.20 -19.83 4.72
C LEU A 90 -8.10 -20.64 5.68
N PRO A 91 -7.54 -21.21 6.73
CA PRO A 91 -8.33 -21.88 7.76
C PRO A 91 -9.17 -20.84 8.52
N SER A 92 -10.42 -21.19 8.81
CA SER A 92 -11.30 -20.40 9.66
C SER A 92 -10.94 -20.52 11.14
N ILE A 93 -10.38 -21.67 11.54
CA ILE A 93 -9.93 -22.01 12.89
C ILE A 93 -8.57 -22.70 12.76
N LEU A 94 -7.61 -22.26 13.57
CA LEU A 94 -6.29 -22.87 13.70
C LEU A 94 -6.25 -23.78 14.91
N LYS A 95 -5.60 -24.93 14.74
CA LYS A 95 -5.21 -25.82 15.83
C LYS A 95 -4.08 -25.17 16.67
N PRO A 96 -3.89 -25.60 17.92
CA PRO A 96 -2.82 -25.08 18.74
C PRO A 96 -1.50 -25.66 18.21
N VAL A 97 -0.70 -24.83 17.56
CA VAL A 97 0.57 -25.23 16.96
C VAL A 97 1.73 -24.41 17.47
N ARG A 98 2.90 -25.01 17.52
CA ARG A 98 4.13 -24.32 17.93
C ARG A 98 4.60 -23.33 16.87
N ASN A 99 4.28 -23.59 15.61
CA ASN A 99 4.66 -22.76 14.48
C ASN A 99 3.40 -22.29 13.77
N LEU A 100 3.15 -20.99 13.82
CA LEU A 100 2.20 -20.34 12.93
C LEU A 100 2.93 -20.01 11.64
N TYR A 101 2.61 -20.70 10.55
CA TYR A 101 3.17 -20.40 9.24
C TYR A 101 2.40 -19.25 8.61
N PHE A 102 3.11 -18.41 7.87
CA PHE A 102 2.52 -17.32 7.12
C PHE A 102 3.32 -17.03 5.85
N GLY A 103 2.65 -16.49 4.86
CA GLY A 103 3.27 -15.98 3.64
C GLY A 103 2.60 -14.69 3.20
N PHE A 104 3.32 -13.82 2.53
CA PHE A 104 2.75 -12.58 2.01
C PHE A 104 3.40 -12.11 0.71
N ALA A 105 2.61 -11.42 -0.11
CA ALA A 105 3.09 -10.71 -1.30
C ALA A 105 3.26 -9.23 -0.96
N TYR A 106 4.43 -8.67 -1.28
CA TYR A 106 4.78 -7.29 -1.00
C TYR A 106 5.20 -6.55 -2.27
N LYS A 107 4.98 -5.23 -2.29
CA LYS A 107 5.38 -4.33 -3.38
C LYS A 107 5.83 -2.98 -2.85
N ASN A 108 6.63 -2.29 -3.65
CA ASN A 108 7.15 -0.95 -3.39
C ASN A 108 7.88 -0.79 -2.06
N LEU A 109 8.49 -1.85 -1.52
CA LEU A 109 9.29 -1.72 -0.32
C LEU A 109 10.55 -0.87 -0.62
N PRO A 110 11.02 -0.05 0.33
CA PRO A 110 12.22 0.74 0.11
C PRO A 110 13.45 -0.16 -0.01
N ALA A 111 14.29 0.04 -1.02
CA ALA A 111 15.49 -0.77 -1.23
C ALA A 111 16.47 -0.79 -0.05
N ARG A 112 16.47 0.26 0.79
CA ARG A 112 17.31 0.37 1.99
C ARG A 112 16.63 -0.10 3.28
N LYS A 113 15.34 -0.45 3.22
CA LYS A 113 14.52 -0.84 4.36
C LYS A 113 13.68 -2.04 3.99
N ASN A 114 14.32 -3.19 4.12
CA ASN A 114 13.79 -4.48 3.76
C ASN A 114 13.42 -5.32 4.99
N GLN A 115 13.24 -4.69 6.15
CA GLN A 115 12.84 -5.35 7.37
C GLN A 115 11.34 -5.20 7.57
N VAL A 116 10.63 -6.33 7.60
CA VAL A 116 9.21 -6.39 7.95
C VAL A 116 9.10 -7.16 9.25
N ASP A 117 8.42 -6.58 10.24
CA ASP A 117 8.15 -7.25 11.49
C ASP A 117 6.79 -7.92 11.45
N ALA A 118 6.75 -9.20 11.80
CA ALA A 118 5.52 -9.95 12.01
C ALA A 118 5.25 -10.05 13.51
N TYR A 119 4.07 -9.58 13.93
CA TYR A 119 3.59 -9.69 15.30
C TYR A 119 2.32 -10.52 15.33
N LEU A 120 2.25 -11.47 16.26
CA LEU A 120 0.99 -12.03 16.71
C LEU A 120 0.59 -11.31 17.99
N THR A 121 -0.61 -10.74 17.99
CA THR A 121 -1.18 -10.04 19.15
C THR A 121 -2.52 -10.64 19.53
N ASP A 122 -2.98 -10.35 20.75
CA ASP A 122 -4.34 -10.67 21.19
C ASP A 122 -5.41 -9.93 20.36
N ALA A 123 -6.68 -10.22 20.60
CA ALA A 123 -7.79 -9.59 19.89
C ALA A 123 -7.79 -8.05 20.00
N THR A 124 -7.33 -7.51 21.14
CA THR A 124 -7.27 -6.05 21.36
C THR A 124 -6.10 -5.40 20.63
N GLY A 125 -5.03 -6.16 20.37
CA GLY A 125 -3.77 -5.66 19.82
C GLY A 125 -2.86 -5.03 20.87
N GLN A 126 -3.19 -5.16 22.16
CA GLN A 126 -2.41 -4.58 23.26
C GLN A 126 -1.32 -5.52 23.76
N VAL A 127 -1.52 -6.84 23.64
CA VAL A 127 -0.58 -7.85 24.13
C VAL A 127 0.08 -8.53 22.95
N THR A 128 1.41 -8.47 22.89
CA THR A 128 2.20 -9.23 21.92
C THR A 128 2.44 -10.64 22.43
N ILE A 129 2.03 -11.63 21.63
CA ILE A 129 2.16 -13.06 21.92
C ILE A 129 3.44 -13.62 21.29
N ALA A 130 3.73 -13.21 20.06
CA ALA A 130 4.93 -13.61 19.33
C ALA A 130 5.39 -12.51 18.38
N HIS A 131 6.69 -12.45 18.12
CA HIS A 131 7.30 -11.49 17.19
C HIS A 131 8.43 -12.15 16.41
N LYS A 132 8.58 -11.74 15.14
CA LYS A 132 9.72 -12.09 14.30
C LYS A 132 10.02 -10.99 13.29
N THR A 133 11.28 -10.58 13.22
CA THR A 133 11.78 -9.69 12.17
C THR A 133 12.16 -10.51 10.93
N LEU A 134 11.71 -10.06 9.76
CA LEU A 134 11.93 -10.70 8.47
C LEU A 134 12.77 -9.77 7.60
N THR A 135 13.85 -10.30 7.02
CA THR A 135 14.66 -9.55 6.06
C THR A 135 14.30 -10.00 4.64
N LEU A 136 13.83 -9.07 3.83
CA LEU A 136 13.41 -9.28 2.45
C LEU A 136 14.57 -8.94 1.50
N GLN A 137 14.67 -9.64 0.37
CA GLN A 137 15.80 -9.41 -0.55
C GLN A 137 15.51 -8.37 -1.62
N HIS A 138 14.22 -8.10 -1.87
CA HIS A 138 13.77 -7.32 -3.01
C HIS A 138 12.78 -6.24 -2.56
N THR A 139 12.45 -5.33 -3.46
CA THR A 139 11.42 -4.29 -3.24
C THR A 139 10.00 -4.83 -3.50
N GLU A 140 9.91 -5.98 -4.16
CA GLU A 140 8.66 -6.69 -4.45
C GLU A 140 8.91 -8.20 -4.50
N GLY A 141 7.88 -8.99 -4.24
CA GLY A 141 7.92 -10.45 -4.31
C GLY A 141 7.01 -11.11 -3.30
N GLU A 142 7.30 -12.38 -3.03
CA GLU A 142 6.64 -13.17 -1.99
C GLU A 142 7.65 -13.56 -0.92
N HIS A 143 7.19 -13.68 0.32
CA HIS A 143 7.99 -14.19 1.43
C HIS A 143 7.17 -15.17 2.25
N PHE A 144 7.82 -16.23 2.72
CA PHE A 144 7.22 -17.27 3.54
C PHE A 144 8.05 -17.46 4.80
N GLY A 145 7.37 -17.64 5.93
CA GLY A 145 8.01 -17.79 7.22
C GLY A 145 7.08 -18.41 8.25
N ASN A 146 7.56 -18.44 9.48
CA ASN A 146 6.83 -18.95 10.63
C ASN A 146 7.10 -18.09 11.87
N LEU A 147 6.09 -17.95 12.73
CA LEU A 147 6.18 -17.41 14.07
C LEU A 147 6.21 -18.57 15.07
N LEU A 148 7.15 -18.54 15.99
CA LEU A 148 7.20 -19.50 17.09
C LEU A 148 6.21 -19.03 18.18
N LEU A 149 5.24 -19.87 18.52
CA LEU A 149 4.19 -19.56 19.48
C LEU A 149 4.52 -20.15 20.86
N PRO A 150 4.32 -19.39 21.95
CA PRO A 150 4.45 -19.89 23.32
C PRO A 150 3.17 -20.64 23.73
N ILE A 151 2.94 -21.85 23.19
CA ILE A 151 1.66 -22.58 23.33
C ILE A 151 1.15 -22.63 24.79
N THR A 152 2.03 -22.81 25.76
CA THR A 152 1.67 -22.91 27.19
C THR A 152 1.00 -21.66 27.76
N GLU A 153 1.19 -20.50 27.13
CA GLU A 153 0.66 -19.21 27.58
C GLU A 153 -0.53 -18.74 26.72
N MET A 154 -0.86 -19.50 25.66
CA MET A 154 -1.95 -19.16 24.78
C MET A 154 -3.29 -19.60 25.35
N GLN A 155 -4.33 -18.83 25.04
CA GLN A 155 -5.72 -19.14 25.37
C GLN A 155 -6.55 -19.31 24.11
N ASP A 156 -7.66 -20.04 24.21
CA ASP A 156 -8.66 -20.09 23.15
C ASP A 156 -9.10 -18.67 22.81
N GLY A 157 -9.11 -18.32 21.52
CA GLY A 157 -9.65 -17.03 21.13
C GLY A 157 -9.14 -16.44 19.83
N ARG A 158 -9.48 -15.16 19.67
CA ARG A 158 -9.10 -14.37 18.51
C ARG A 158 -7.75 -13.71 18.73
N TYR A 159 -6.95 -13.74 17.67
CA TYR A 159 -5.64 -13.12 17.59
C TYR A 159 -5.54 -12.30 16.31
N LYS A 160 -4.56 -11.41 16.27
CA LYS A 160 -4.24 -10.60 15.09
C LYS A 160 -2.79 -10.82 14.68
N LEU A 161 -2.60 -11.27 13.43
CA LEU A 161 -1.30 -11.24 12.78
C LEU A 161 -1.14 -9.87 12.11
N VAL A 162 -0.14 -9.10 12.51
CA VAL A 162 0.13 -7.76 12.00
C VAL A 162 1.52 -7.75 11.37
N LEU A 163 1.62 -7.24 10.14
CA LEU A 163 2.88 -7.04 9.44
C LEU A 163 3.18 -5.54 9.39
N LEU A 164 4.36 -5.15 9.90
CA LEU A 164 4.76 -3.76 10.01
C LEU A 164 6.06 -3.49 9.24
N LEU A 165 6.18 -2.28 8.73
CA LEU A 165 7.40 -1.72 8.18
C LEU A 165 7.71 -0.42 8.92
N ASP A 166 8.89 -0.32 9.54
CA ASP A 166 9.27 0.82 10.40
C ASP A 166 8.20 1.15 11.47
N GLY A 167 7.60 0.13 12.08
CA GLY A 167 6.54 0.31 13.08
C GLY A 167 5.20 0.80 12.53
N LYS A 168 5.03 0.91 11.20
CA LYS A 168 3.74 1.21 10.56
C LYS A 168 3.09 -0.06 10.03
N PRO A 169 1.80 -0.31 10.30
CA PRO A 169 1.11 -1.49 9.79
C PRO A 169 1.00 -1.41 8.27
N LEU A 170 1.40 -2.49 7.60
CA LEU A 170 1.18 -2.70 6.16
C LEU A 170 -0.05 -3.56 5.89
N GLN A 171 -0.28 -4.59 6.72
CA GLN A 171 -1.42 -5.48 6.60
C GLN A 171 -1.70 -6.17 7.94
N GLN A 172 -2.95 -6.57 8.15
CA GLN A 172 -3.36 -7.36 9.31
C GLN A 172 -4.35 -8.45 8.92
N ALA A 173 -4.34 -9.56 9.66
CA ALA A 173 -5.33 -10.63 9.56
C ALA A 173 -5.82 -11.04 10.94
N SER A 174 -7.13 -11.27 11.06
CA SER A 174 -7.76 -11.83 12.26
C SER A 174 -7.85 -13.35 12.11
N LEU A 175 -7.42 -14.07 13.13
CA LEU A 175 -7.43 -15.53 13.15
C LEU A 175 -7.95 -16.04 14.50
N TYR A 176 -8.56 -17.21 14.51
CA TYR A 176 -9.03 -17.87 15.72
C TYR A 176 -8.17 -19.10 15.99
N ILE A 177 -7.67 -19.24 17.21
CA ILE A 177 -6.93 -20.41 17.66
C ILE A 177 -7.80 -21.14 18.68
N ASP A 178 -8.07 -22.41 18.39
CA ASP A 178 -8.79 -23.33 19.27
C ASP A 178 -7.75 -24.24 19.93
N ILE A 179 -7.56 -24.11 21.24
CA ILE A 179 -6.63 -24.90 22.06
C ILE A 179 -7.36 -26.10 22.68
N GLN A 180 -8.64 -26.33 22.32
CA GLN A 180 -9.31 -27.56 22.73
C GLN A 180 -8.59 -28.80 22.15
N PRO A 181 -8.34 -29.83 22.98
CA PRO A 181 -7.57 -31.02 22.61
C PRO A 181 -8.25 -31.90 21.54
#